data_AF-A0A6N2QU43-F1
#
_entry.id   AF-A0A6N2QU43-F1
#
_cell.length_a   1.000
_cell.length_b   1.000
_cell.length_c   1.000
_cell.angle_alpha   90.00
_cell.angle_beta   90.00
_cell.angle_gamma   90.00
#
_symmetry.space_group_name_H-M   'P 1'
#
loop_
_entity.id
_entity.type
_entity.pdbx_description
1 polymer ?
#
loop_
_entity_poly.entity_id
_entity_poly.type
_entity_poly.pdbx_seq_one_letter_code
_entity_poly.pdbx_strand_id
1 'polypeptide(L)'
;MSDDDIRTMVKEWLQCQNRKSYQLAEEIGIRPQTFYAQMSVRKISANTKKALSRIIPKLAADADLNASSSEKENNPEKLKIKEWLRTHGKTRQWLAEQCRVSVRTVHTWFAFRGSIPVTQSLFIGKLMSEGEPWKIQISNTIPVIFSETEMSIIHKFQERHPEIDLPMYGMHKILELCVNVLVQDEYSNPLQTSGFIRTPEICTREAE
;
A
#
# COMPACT_ATOMS: atom_id res chain seq x y z
N MET A 1 -25.42 -0.66 0.62
CA MET A 1 -26.39 0.41 0.88
C MET A 1 -25.74 1.78 0.64
N SER A 2 -26.29 2.57 -0.28
CA SER A 2 -25.79 3.92 -0.62
C SER A 2 -26.10 4.94 0.48
N ASP A 3 -25.40 6.07 0.47
CA ASP A 3 -25.69 7.18 1.39
C ASP A 3 -27.10 7.74 1.15
N ASP A 4 -27.59 7.76 -0.10
CA ASP A 4 -28.94 8.20 -0.44
C ASP A 4 -30.04 7.27 0.10
N ASP A 5 -29.80 5.96 0.06
CA ASP A 5 -30.72 4.96 0.64
C ASP A 5 -30.82 5.18 2.15
N ILE A 6 -29.68 5.39 2.82
CA ILE A 6 -29.64 5.67 4.27
C ILE A 6 -30.40 6.95 4.60
N ARG A 7 -30.23 8.03 3.82
CA ARG A 7 -30.97 9.29 4.04
C ARG A 7 -32.47 9.08 3.93
N THR A 8 -32.91 8.31 2.93
CA THR A 8 -34.32 8.00 2.70
C THR A 8 -34.89 7.20 3.87
N MET A 9 -34.21 6.13 4.28
CA MET A 9 -34.64 5.29 5.40
C MET A 9 -34.67 6.04 6.74
N VAL A 10 -33.69 6.92 6.99
CA VAL A 10 -33.67 7.77 8.19
C VAL A 10 -34.83 8.76 8.17
N LYS A 11 -35.16 9.36 7.02
CA LYS A 11 -36.32 10.25 6.89
C LYS A 11 -37.63 9.51 7.14
N GLU A 12 -37.83 8.35 6.51
CA GLU A 12 -39.00 7.50 6.72
C GLU A 12 -39.14 7.10 8.19
N TRP A 13 -38.05 6.65 8.81
CA TRP A 13 -38.08 6.24 10.21
C TRP A 13 -38.39 7.39 11.15
N LEU A 14 -37.80 8.58 10.94
CA LEU A 14 -38.12 9.77 11.72
C LEU A 14 -39.60 10.16 11.59
N GLN A 15 -40.18 10.04 10.39
CA GLN A 15 -41.61 10.26 10.15
C GLN A 15 -42.47 9.22 10.88
N CYS A 16 -42.14 7.93 10.78
CA CYS A 16 -42.88 6.85 11.45
C CYS A 16 -42.84 6.95 12.97
N GLN A 17 -41.72 7.37 13.55
CA GLN A 17 -41.54 7.51 14.99
C GLN A 17 -42.02 8.88 15.53
N ASN A 18 -42.48 9.78 14.65
CA ASN A 18 -42.82 11.16 14.98
C ASN A 18 -41.69 11.89 15.75
N ARG A 19 -40.42 11.61 15.39
CA ARG A 19 -39.23 12.17 16.04
C ARG A 19 -38.60 13.26 15.20
N LYS A 20 -37.98 14.23 15.87
CA LYS A 20 -37.25 15.30 15.18
C LYS A 20 -35.78 14.91 14.98
N SER A 21 -35.20 15.33 13.86
CA SER A 21 -33.81 15.01 13.47
C SER A 21 -32.76 15.36 14.53
N TYR A 22 -32.93 16.44 15.29
CA TYR A 22 -31.98 16.82 16.34
C TYR A 22 -31.98 15.83 17.52
N GLN A 23 -33.12 15.22 17.83
CA GLN A 23 -33.23 14.23 18.92
C GLN A 23 -32.46 12.97 18.55
N LEU A 24 -32.55 12.55 17.28
CA LEU A 24 -31.76 11.43 16.78
C LEU A 24 -30.27 11.77 16.73
N ALA A 25 -29.92 13.03 16.40
CA ALA A 25 -28.53 13.49 16.42
C ALA A 25 -27.91 13.43 17.82
N GLU A 26 -28.64 13.87 18.84
CA GLU A 26 -28.22 13.77 20.24
C GLU A 26 -28.06 12.31 20.68
N GLU A 27 -29.01 11.45 20.31
CA GLU A 27 -28.98 10.03 20.69
C GLU A 27 -27.82 9.26 20.05
N ILE A 28 -27.46 9.57 18.80
CA ILE A 28 -26.25 9.01 18.16
C ILE A 28 -24.95 9.72 18.58
N GLY A 29 -25.04 10.76 19.42
CA GLY A 29 -23.88 11.48 19.97
C GLY A 29 -23.18 12.40 18.97
N ILE A 30 -23.90 12.97 18.00
CA ILE A 30 -23.33 13.96 17.06
C ILE A 30 -24.07 15.30 17.14
N ARG A 31 -23.37 16.39 16.81
CA ARG A 31 -23.98 17.72 16.79
C ARG A 31 -25.12 17.76 15.74
N PRO A 32 -26.28 18.38 16.05
CA PRO A 32 -27.39 18.49 15.09
C PRO A 32 -26.98 19.06 13.74
N GLN A 33 -26.11 20.08 13.73
CA GLN A 33 -25.52 20.65 12.50
C GLN A 33 -24.79 19.61 11.63
N THR A 34 -24.01 18.74 12.26
CA THR A 34 -23.30 17.65 11.57
C THR A 34 -24.28 16.63 11.01
N PHE A 35 -25.33 16.31 11.77
CA PHE A 35 -26.39 15.42 11.32
C PHE A 35 -27.11 15.98 10.09
N TYR A 36 -27.55 17.24 10.11
CA TYR A 36 -28.21 17.88 8.97
C TYR A 36 -27.33 17.87 7.71
N ALA A 37 -26.04 18.17 7.86
CA ALA A 37 -25.12 18.17 6.73
C ALA A 37 -24.98 16.77 6.08
N GLN A 38 -24.89 15.71 6.91
CA GLN A 38 -24.81 14.32 6.45
C GLN A 38 -26.14 13.81 5.85
N MET A 39 -27.27 14.25 6.41
CA MET A 39 -28.61 13.88 5.93
C MET A 39 -29.09 14.66 4.70
N SER A 40 -28.37 15.71 4.31
CA SER A 40 -28.68 16.51 3.14
C SER A 40 -27.94 16.00 1.91
N VAL A 41 -26.64 16.27 1.81
CA VAL A 41 -25.83 15.99 0.60
C VAL A 41 -24.45 15.43 0.91
N ARG A 42 -23.96 15.54 2.15
CA ARG A 42 -22.60 15.11 2.49
C ARG A 42 -22.51 13.61 2.69
N LYS A 43 -21.32 13.07 2.44
CA LYS A 43 -20.99 11.69 2.77
C LYS A 43 -21.29 11.40 4.25
N ILE A 44 -22.00 10.30 4.51
CA ILE A 44 -22.33 9.87 5.87
C ILE A 44 -21.13 9.11 6.43
N SER A 45 -20.65 9.52 7.61
CA SER A 45 -19.49 8.88 8.22
C SER A 45 -19.80 7.45 8.65
N ALA A 46 -18.80 6.56 8.61
CA ALA A 46 -18.95 5.16 9.04
C ALA A 46 -19.43 5.06 10.50
N ASN A 47 -18.96 5.95 11.37
CA ASN A 47 -19.41 6.03 12.76
C ASN A 47 -20.90 6.39 12.85
N THR A 48 -21.36 7.35 12.05
CA THR A 48 -22.79 7.72 11.98
C THR A 48 -23.63 6.53 11.49
N LYS A 49 -23.19 5.83 10.44
CA LYS A 49 -23.90 4.65 9.91
C LYS A 49 -24.05 3.57 10.97
N LYS A 50 -22.97 3.28 11.71
CA LYS A 50 -22.96 2.30 12.80
C LYS A 50 -23.83 2.73 13.99
N ALA A 51 -23.88 4.02 14.30
CA ALA A 51 -24.76 4.52 15.35
C ALA A 51 -26.23 4.46 14.95
N LEU A 52 -26.55 4.81 13.70
CA LEU A 52 -27.89 4.72 13.13
C LEU A 52 -28.39 3.27 13.06
N SER A 53 -27.53 2.31 12.71
CA SER A 53 -27.91 0.89 12.65
C SER A 53 -28.26 0.29 14.02
N ARG A 54 -27.82 0.91 15.13
CA ARG A 54 -28.23 0.51 16.48
C ARG A 54 -29.63 0.97 16.86
N ILE A 55 -30.08 2.09 16.30
CA ILE A 55 -31.35 2.74 16.65
C ILE A 55 -32.45 2.38 15.64
N ILE A 56 -32.08 2.17 14.38
CA ILE A 56 -33.00 1.88 13.28
C ILE A 56 -32.75 0.44 12.83
N PRO A 57 -33.57 -0.54 13.29
CA PRO A 57 -33.39 -1.96 12.96
C PRO A 57 -33.42 -2.24 11.46
N LYS A 58 -34.19 -1.46 10.69
CA LYS A 58 -34.25 -1.54 9.22
C LYS A 58 -32.88 -1.33 8.57
N LEU A 59 -32.01 -0.51 9.17
CA LEU A 59 -30.63 -0.30 8.70
C LEU A 59 -29.68 -1.46 9.10
N ALA A 60 -30.05 -2.30 10.06
CA ALA A 60 -29.28 -3.47 10.48
C ALA A 60 -29.61 -4.72 9.66
N ALA A 61 -30.89 -4.91 9.30
CA ALA A 61 -31.34 -6.06 8.49
C ALA A 61 -30.63 -6.16 7.13
N ASP A 62 -30.34 -5.02 6.50
CA ASP A 62 -29.59 -4.97 5.23
C ASP A 62 -28.06 -4.86 5.43
N ALA A 63 -27.63 -4.61 6.68
CA ALA A 63 -26.21 -4.66 7.04
C ALA A 63 -25.72 -6.09 7.22
N ASP A 64 -26.56 -7.04 7.62
CA ASP A 64 -26.17 -8.46 7.76
C ASP A 64 -25.98 -9.15 6.40
N LEU A 65 -26.71 -8.73 5.35
CA LEU A 65 -26.45 -9.17 3.97
C LEU A 65 -25.29 -8.43 3.29
N ASN A 66 -24.90 -7.26 3.82
CA ASN A 66 -23.76 -6.48 3.35
C ASN A 66 -22.54 -6.51 4.29
N ALA A 67 -22.56 -7.33 5.36
CA ALA A 67 -21.42 -7.55 6.24
C ALA A 67 -20.26 -8.29 5.52
N SER A 68 -20.50 -8.73 4.28
CA SER A 68 -19.48 -9.24 3.36
C SER A 68 -18.74 -8.11 2.58
N SER A 69 -19.20 -6.86 2.61
CA SER A 69 -18.71 -5.80 1.70
C SER A 69 -18.35 -4.45 2.34
N SER A 70 -18.13 -4.37 3.67
CA SER A 70 -17.45 -3.22 4.27
C SER A 70 -15.92 -3.40 4.27
N GLU A 71 -15.28 -2.92 3.22
CA GLU A 71 -13.93 -2.35 3.24
C GLU A 71 -12.83 -3.16 3.96
N LYS A 72 -12.62 -4.42 3.54
CA LYS A 72 -11.25 -4.94 3.47
C LYS A 72 -10.56 -4.31 2.26
N GLU A 73 -10.27 -3.00 2.30
CA GLU A 73 -9.04 -2.52 1.64
C GLU A 73 -7.86 -2.75 2.60
N ASN A 74 -7.83 -3.94 3.19
CA ASN A 74 -6.63 -4.53 3.70
C ASN A 74 -5.83 -4.91 2.46
N ASN A 75 -5.05 -3.97 1.93
CA ASN A 75 -4.07 -4.30 0.91
C ASN A 75 -3.32 -5.55 1.41
N PRO A 76 -3.45 -6.70 0.73
CA PRO A 76 -2.94 -7.98 1.22
C PRO A 76 -1.43 -7.92 1.47
N GLU A 77 -0.73 -7.06 0.73
CA GLU A 77 0.68 -6.76 0.90
C GLU A 77 0.97 -6.08 2.26
N LYS A 78 0.24 -5.03 2.62
CA LYS A 78 0.41 -4.36 3.92
C LYS A 78 0.16 -5.31 5.08
N LEU A 79 -0.80 -6.22 4.93
CA LEU A 79 -1.08 -7.24 5.94
C LEU A 79 0.06 -8.24 6.07
N LYS A 80 0.57 -8.76 4.96
CA LYS A 80 1.73 -9.67 4.93
C LYS A 80 2.94 -9.05 5.63
N ILE A 81 3.23 -7.79 5.34
CA ILE A 81 4.37 -7.07 5.94
C ILE A 81 4.15 -6.85 7.45
N LYS A 82 2.93 -6.44 7.86
CA LYS A 82 2.60 -6.28 9.28
C LYS A 82 2.76 -7.59 10.06
N GLU A 83 2.28 -8.69 9.48
CA GLU A 83 2.39 -10.02 10.08
C GLU A 83 3.86 -10.42 10.21
N TRP A 84 4.63 -10.30 9.14
CA TRP A 84 6.05 -10.66 9.14
C TRP A 84 6.88 -9.84 10.13
N LEU A 85 6.62 -8.54 10.24
CA LEU A 85 7.27 -7.70 11.25
C LEU A 85 6.96 -8.21 12.65
N ARG A 86 5.69 -8.57 12.92
CA ARG A 86 5.26 -9.09 14.22
C ARG A 86 5.92 -10.43 14.54
N THR A 87 5.95 -11.38 13.61
CA THR A 87 6.51 -12.71 13.83
C THR A 87 8.01 -12.68 14.10
N HIS A 88 8.73 -11.71 13.51
CA HIS A 88 10.17 -11.57 13.69
C HIS A 88 10.56 -10.54 14.77
N GLY A 89 9.61 -10.06 15.57
CA GLY A 89 9.87 -9.07 16.63
C GLY A 89 10.36 -7.71 16.14
N LYS A 90 10.09 -7.36 14.87
CA LYS A 90 10.54 -6.11 14.23
C LYS A 90 9.48 -5.03 14.34
N THR A 91 9.92 -3.78 14.49
CA THR A 91 9.02 -2.62 14.62
C THR A 91 8.93 -1.81 13.31
N ARG A 92 7.95 -0.90 13.22
CA ARG A 92 7.89 0.07 12.11
C ARG A 92 9.07 1.03 12.09
N GLN A 93 9.67 1.28 13.25
CA GLN A 93 10.89 2.07 13.37
C GLN A 93 12.08 1.33 12.75
N TRP A 94 12.22 0.04 13.04
CA TRP A 94 13.21 -0.81 12.38
C TRP A 94 13.02 -0.81 10.86
N LEU A 95 11.78 -0.96 10.39
CA LEU A 95 11.50 -0.90 8.95
C LEU A 95 11.87 0.45 8.33
N ALA A 96 11.64 1.55 9.04
CA ALA A 96 12.01 2.89 8.59
C ALA A 96 13.53 3.02 8.44
N GLU A 97 14.29 2.49 9.39
CA GLU A 97 15.75 2.43 9.36
C GLU A 97 16.26 1.60 8.16
N GLN A 98 15.70 0.41 7.93
CA GLN A 98 16.08 -0.41 6.78
C GLN A 98 15.77 0.26 5.44
N CYS A 99 14.62 0.93 5.34
CA CYS A 99 14.22 1.64 4.13
C CYS A 99 14.84 3.05 4.01
N ARG A 100 15.67 3.49 4.97
CA ARG A 100 16.25 4.84 5.04
C ARG A 100 15.23 5.97 4.90
N VAL A 101 14.06 5.80 5.51
CA VAL A 101 12.98 6.80 5.53
C VAL A 101 12.62 7.19 6.96
N SER A 102 11.86 8.28 7.11
CA SER A 102 11.32 8.65 8.42
C SER A 102 10.27 7.63 8.90
N VAL A 103 10.19 7.42 10.21
CA VAL A 103 9.15 6.58 10.82
C VAL A 103 7.74 7.09 10.46
N ARG A 104 7.57 8.41 10.34
CA ARG A 104 6.31 9.04 9.89
C ARG A 104 5.93 8.61 8.48
N THR A 105 6.90 8.50 7.57
CA THR A 105 6.69 8.00 6.20
C THR A 105 6.14 6.58 6.23
N VAL A 106 6.73 5.70 7.04
CA VAL A 106 6.25 4.32 7.22
C VAL A 106 4.84 4.28 7.82
N HIS A 107 4.54 5.13 8.81
CA HIS A 107 3.18 5.25 9.34
C HIS A 107 2.17 5.64 8.27
N THR A 108 2.52 6.60 7.41
CA THR A 108 1.66 7.02 6.28
C THR A 108 1.45 5.87 5.29
N TRP A 109 2.45 5.04 5.00
CA TRP A 109 2.27 3.86 4.13
C TRP A 109 1.22 2.88 4.67
N PHE A 110 1.24 2.64 5.98
CA PHE A 110 0.31 1.73 6.64
C PHE A 110 -1.04 2.35 7.04
N ALA A 111 -1.25 3.64 6.76
CA ALA A 111 -2.53 4.30 6.94
C ALA A 111 -3.58 3.76 5.95
N PHE A 112 -4.85 4.07 6.20
CA PHE A 112 -5.99 3.58 5.40
C PHE A 112 -5.79 3.85 3.90
N ARG A 113 -5.50 5.10 3.52
CA ARG A 113 -5.19 5.50 2.14
C ARG A 113 -3.71 5.47 1.77
N GLY A 114 -2.86 4.99 2.68
CA GLY A 114 -1.43 4.90 2.42
C GLY A 114 -1.13 3.93 1.29
N SER A 115 0.02 4.06 0.64
CA SER A 115 0.58 3.01 -0.19
C SER A 115 2.05 2.88 0.14
N ILE A 116 2.57 1.66 0.03
CA ILE A 116 4.01 1.44 0.07
C ILE A 116 4.47 1.69 -1.37
N PRO A 117 5.41 2.61 -1.62
CA PRO A 117 5.90 2.82 -2.97
C PRO A 117 6.64 1.57 -3.46
N VAL A 118 6.61 1.35 -4.78
CA VAL A 118 7.03 0.10 -5.43
C VAL A 118 8.46 -0.31 -5.07
N THR A 119 9.38 0.65 -5.05
CA THR A 119 10.79 0.40 -4.69
C THR A 119 10.91 -0.17 -3.27
N GLN A 120 10.16 0.37 -2.32
CA GLN A 120 10.17 -0.05 -0.93
C GLN A 120 9.42 -1.37 -0.74
N SER A 121 8.36 -1.61 -1.51
CA SER A 121 7.69 -2.91 -1.57
C SER A 121 8.65 -4.03 -1.97
N LEU A 122 9.41 -3.84 -3.05
CA LEU A 122 10.41 -4.81 -3.52
C LEU A 122 11.50 -5.05 -2.47
N PHE A 123 12.01 -3.97 -1.88
CA PHE A 123 13.02 -4.07 -0.83
C PHE A 123 12.50 -4.79 0.42
N ILE A 124 11.26 -4.50 0.85
CA ILE A 124 10.62 -5.22 1.96
C ILE A 124 10.41 -6.69 1.60
N GLY A 125 10.01 -6.99 0.37
CA GLY A 125 9.91 -8.36 -0.12
C GLY A 125 11.23 -9.12 -0.01
N LYS A 126 12.36 -8.43 -0.29
CA LYS A 126 13.70 -8.98 -0.07
C LYS A 126 13.98 -9.24 1.42
N LEU A 127 13.73 -8.26 2.30
CA LEU A 127 13.89 -8.42 3.75
C LEU A 127 13.04 -9.59 4.29
N MET A 128 11.81 -9.74 3.76
CA MET A 128 10.89 -10.81 4.14
C MET A 128 11.38 -12.20 3.71
N SER A 129 12.16 -12.26 2.64
CA SER A 129 12.74 -13.49 2.08
C SER A 129 14.11 -13.83 2.70
N GLU A 130 14.79 -12.85 3.30
CA GLU A 130 16.10 -13.01 3.96
C GLU A 130 16.06 -13.89 5.23
N GLY A 131 14.88 -14.33 5.68
CA GLY A 131 14.69 -15.32 6.74
C GLY A 131 14.60 -16.78 6.25
N GLU A 132 14.52 -17.02 4.94
CA GLU A 132 14.74 -18.34 4.36
C GLU A 132 16.24 -18.47 4.05
N PRO A 133 16.93 -19.54 4.50
CA PRO A 133 18.30 -19.78 4.10
C PRO A 133 18.35 -19.86 2.58
N TRP A 134 18.99 -18.85 1.98
CA TRP A 134 19.11 -18.67 0.55
C TRP A 134 19.66 -19.95 -0.09
N LYS A 135 18.79 -20.74 -0.72
CA LYS A 135 19.17 -21.54 -1.88
C LYS A 135 18.89 -20.73 -3.13
N ILE A 136 19.49 -19.53 -3.22
CA ILE A 136 19.87 -19.06 -4.55
C ILE A 136 21.22 -19.73 -4.79
N GLN A 137 21.20 -20.85 -5.50
CA GLN A 137 22.37 -21.30 -6.24
C GLN A 137 22.70 -20.17 -7.22
N ILE A 138 23.57 -19.25 -6.80
CA ILE A 138 24.23 -18.34 -7.72
C ILE A 138 25.23 -19.23 -8.45
N SER A 139 24.79 -19.87 -9.54
CA SER A 139 25.65 -20.74 -10.37
C SER A 139 26.81 -19.99 -11.03
N ASN A 140 26.89 -18.68 -10.85
CA ASN A 140 27.85 -17.80 -11.50
C ASN A 140 28.74 -17.14 -10.43
N THR A 141 29.63 -17.90 -9.80
CA THR A 141 30.79 -17.29 -9.13
C THR A 141 31.68 -16.72 -10.23
N ILE A 142 31.54 -15.42 -10.53
CA ILE A 142 32.48 -14.73 -11.42
C ILE A 142 33.76 -14.54 -10.60
N PRO A 143 34.87 -15.21 -10.95
CA PRO A 143 36.14 -14.95 -10.26
C PRO A 143 36.57 -13.52 -10.59
N VAL A 144 36.64 -12.68 -9.57
CA VAL A 144 37.19 -11.32 -9.71
C VAL A 144 38.68 -11.41 -9.43
N ILE A 145 39.50 -11.17 -10.46
CA ILE A 145 40.95 -11.18 -10.36
C ILE A 145 41.42 -9.74 -10.41
N PHE A 146 42.11 -9.30 -9.36
CA PHE A 146 42.75 -7.99 -9.28
C PHE A 146 44.25 -8.13 -9.49
N SER A 147 44.86 -7.18 -10.18
CA SER A 147 46.31 -7.01 -10.20
C SER A 147 46.85 -6.66 -8.80
N GLU A 148 48.15 -6.81 -8.59
CA GLU A 148 48.81 -6.45 -7.33
C GLU A 148 48.56 -4.98 -6.93
N THR A 149 48.58 -4.08 -7.91
CA THR A 149 48.31 -2.65 -7.71
C THR A 149 46.87 -2.41 -7.27
N GLU A 150 45.90 -3.06 -7.92
CA GLU A 150 44.48 -2.95 -7.54
C GLU A 150 44.23 -3.55 -6.16
N MET A 151 44.88 -4.66 -5.83
CA MET A 151 44.78 -5.29 -4.52
C MET A 151 45.37 -4.40 -3.41
N SER A 152 46.46 -3.68 -3.68
CA SER A 152 47.01 -2.68 -2.74
C SER A 152 46.01 -1.57 -2.44
N ILE A 153 45.23 -1.14 -3.43
CA ILE A 153 44.16 -0.14 -3.23
C ILE A 153 43.04 -0.73 -2.36
N ILE A 154 42.64 -1.98 -2.64
CA ILE A 154 41.62 -2.68 -1.84
C ILE A 154 42.06 -2.81 -0.39
N HIS A 155 43.30 -3.21 -0.12
CA HIS A 155 43.82 -3.30 1.24
C HIS A 155 43.83 -1.95 1.96
N LYS A 156 44.30 -0.88 1.30
CA LYS A 156 44.23 0.48 1.87
C LYS A 156 42.80 0.93 2.18
N PHE A 157 41.84 0.52 1.35
CA PHE A 157 40.43 0.79 1.59
C PHE A 157 39.92 0.03 2.81
N GLN A 158 40.23 -1.26 2.93
CA GLN A 158 39.84 -2.09 4.08
C GLN A 158 40.48 -1.61 5.40
N GLU A 159 41.73 -1.17 5.37
CA GLU A 159 42.41 -0.59 6.55
C GLU A 159 41.73 0.67 7.06
N ARG A 160 41.20 1.50 6.14
CA ARG A 160 40.50 2.74 6.49
C ARG A 160 39.04 2.53 6.88
N HIS A 161 38.45 1.40 6.48
CA HIS A 161 37.03 1.08 6.67
C HIS A 161 36.85 -0.38 7.13
N PRO A 162 37.33 -0.74 8.34
CA PRO A 162 37.24 -2.10 8.85
C PRO A 162 35.80 -2.58 9.08
N GLU A 163 34.85 -1.66 9.22
CA GLU A 163 33.41 -1.93 9.37
C GLU A 163 32.71 -2.32 8.06
N ILE A 164 33.35 -2.11 6.91
CA ILE A 164 32.76 -2.39 5.61
C ILE A 164 33.09 -3.83 5.19
N ASP A 165 32.04 -4.65 5.11
CA ASP A 165 32.15 -5.96 4.46
C ASP A 165 32.29 -5.78 2.94
N LEU A 166 33.49 -6.02 2.42
CA LEU A 166 33.84 -5.73 1.02
C LEU A 166 32.97 -6.50 0.00
N PRO A 167 32.65 -7.80 0.19
CA PRO A 167 31.69 -8.49 -0.67
C PRO A 167 30.31 -7.83 -0.68
N MET A 168 29.76 -7.52 0.50
CA MET A 168 28.45 -6.88 0.58
C MET A 168 28.45 -5.46 -0.02
N TYR A 169 29.53 -4.72 0.18
CA TYR A 169 29.73 -3.40 -0.42
C TYR A 169 29.80 -3.46 -1.94
N GLY A 170 30.54 -4.42 -2.50
CA GLY A 170 30.63 -4.64 -3.94
C GLY A 170 29.26 -4.93 -4.56
N MET A 171 28.48 -5.81 -3.94
CA MET A 171 27.12 -6.11 -4.39
C MET A 171 26.20 -4.89 -4.36
N HIS A 172 26.32 -4.03 -3.34
CA HIS A 172 25.57 -2.78 -3.27
C HIS A 172 25.94 -1.83 -4.42
N LYS A 173 27.23 -1.71 -4.74
CA LYS A 173 27.72 -0.88 -5.83
C LYS A 173 27.31 -1.39 -7.21
N ILE A 174 27.30 -2.70 -7.42
CA ILE A 174 26.78 -3.30 -8.65
C ILE A 174 25.30 -2.96 -8.82
N LEU A 175 24.50 -3.10 -7.76
CA LEU A 175 23.07 -2.75 -7.81
C LEU A 175 22.86 -1.26 -8.10
N GLU A 176 23.61 -0.38 -7.43
CA GLU A 176 23.56 1.08 -7.66
C GLU A 176 23.86 1.42 -9.13
N LEU A 177 24.88 0.79 -9.72
CA LEU A 177 25.22 0.97 -11.13
C LEU A 177 24.08 0.51 -12.06
N CYS A 178 23.53 -0.68 -11.84
CA CYS A 178 22.42 -1.19 -12.66
C CYS A 178 21.20 -0.27 -12.59
N VAL A 179 20.83 0.21 -11.41
CA VAL A 179 19.71 1.13 -11.23
C VAL A 179 19.98 2.44 -11.99
N ASN A 180 21.17 3.00 -11.85
CA ASN A 180 21.52 4.24 -12.53
C ASN A 180 21.47 4.09 -14.06
N VAL A 181 21.98 2.98 -14.60
CA VAL A 181 21.92 2.70 -16.05
C VAL A 181 20.47 2.61 -16.53
N LEU A 182 19.62 1.83 -15.84
CA LEU A 182 18.22 1.69 -16.21
C LEU A 182 17.46 3.01 -16.17
N VAL A 183 17.70 3.81 -15.13
CA VAL A 183 17.09 5.14 -15.00
C VAL A 183 17.53 6.04 -16.16
N GLN A 184 18.81 6.03 -16.54
CA GLN A 184 19.31 6.83 -17.67
C GLN A 184 18.73 6.36 -19.02
N ASP A 185 18.52 5.06 -19.22
CA ASP A 185 17.89 4.50 -20.41
C ASP A 185 16.42 4.93 -20.53
N GLU A 186 15.67 4.95 -19.43
CA GLU A 186 14.29 5.46 -19.38
C GLU A 186 14.21 6.96 -19.72
N TYR A 187 15.18 7.76 -19.26
CA TYR A 187 15.24 9.19 -19.59
C TYR A 187 15.70 9.44 -21.04
N SER A 188 16.52 8.56 -21.60
CA SER A 188 17.07 8.69 -22.96
C SER A 188 16.15 8.15 -24.05
N ASN A 189 15.10 7.40 -23.70
CA ASN A 189 14.20 6.78 -24.66
C ASN A 189 12.71 7.05 -24.35
N PRO A 190 12.16 8.23 -24.71
CA PRO A 190 10.75 8.55 -24.51
C PRO A 190 9.78 7.81 -25.46
N LEU A 191 10.27 6.84 -26.25
CA LEU A 191 9.53 6.14 -27.31
C LEU A 191 9.46 4.62 -27.10
N GLN A 192 9.21 4.13 -25.89
CA GLN A 192 8.69 2.76 -25.70
C GLN A 192 7.55 2.62 -24.68
N THR A 193 6.89 3.70 -24.30
CA THR A 193 5.53 3.63 -23.72
C THR A 193 4.48 3.90 -24.79
N SER A 194 4.33 2.98 -25.73
CA SER A 194 3.12 2.85 -26.54
C SER A 194 3.04 1.43 -27.09
N GLY A 195 2.04 0.66 -26.66
CA GLY A 195 1.77 -0.64 -27.27
C GLY A 195 1.11 -1.69 -26.42
N PHE A 196 0.16 -1.34 -25.54
CA PHE A 196 -0.90 -2.30 -25.22
C PHE A 196 -2.27 -1.67 -25.48
N ILE A 197 -3.10 -2.46 -26.17
CA ILE A 197 -4.52 -2.29 -26.50
C ILE A 197 -4.79 -1.63 -27.87
N ARG A 198 -5.01 -2.45 -28.91
CA ARG A 198 -6.36 -2.96 -29.25
C ARG A 198 -6.29 -3.94 -30.43
N THR A 199 -6.74 -5.17 -30.23
CA THR A 199 -7.29 -5.99 -31.33
C THR A 199 -8.56 -5.31 -31.86
N PRO A 200 -8.77 -5.33 -33.18
CA PRO A 200 -10.10 -5.62 -33.68
C PRO A 200 -10.06 -6.71 -34.75
N GLU A 201 -10.89 -7.72 -34.52
CA GLU A 201 -11.29 -8.74 -35.48
C GLU A 201 -12.30 -8.14 -36.49
N ILE A 202 -12.21 -8.63 -37.74
CA ILE A 202 -13.26 -8.72 -38.79
C ILE A 202 -13.56 -7.45 -39.61
N CYS A 203 -13.25 -7.48 -40.92
CA CYS A 203 -14.24 -7.67 -42.01
C CYS A 203 -13.61 -7.32 -43.38
N THR A 204 -13.07 -8.30 -44.10
CA THR A 204 -12.88 -8.19 -45.55
C THR A 204 -14.15 -8.72 -46.23
N ARG A 205 -14.99 -7.79 -46.71
CA ARG A 205 -15.95 -8.05 -47.77
C ARG A 205 -15.24 -7.74 -49.09
N GLU A 206 -14.95 -8.77 -49.87
CA GLU A 206 -14.70 -8.61 -51.30
C GLU A 206 -16.06 -8.50 -52.00
N ALA A 207 -16.27 -7.40 -52.71
CA ALA A 207 -17.28 -7.26 -53.74
C ALA A 207 -16.68 -6.41 -54.87
N GLU A 208 -16.78 -6.98 -56.06
CA GLU A 208 -16.41 -6.49 -57.41
C GLU A 208 -14.95 -6.58 -57.84
#